data_AF-X0YAM7-F1
#
_entry.id   AF-X0YAM7-F1
#
_cell.length_a   1.000
_cell.length_b   1.000
_cell.length_c   1.000
_cell.angle_alpha   90.00
_cell.angle_beta   90.00
_cell.angle_gamma   90.00
#
_symmetry.space_group_name_H-M   'P 1'
#
loop_
_entity.id
_entity.type
_entity.pdbx_description
1 polymer ?
#
loop_
_entity_poly.entity_id
_entity_poly.type
_entity_poly.pdbx_seq_one_letter_code
_entity_poly.pdbx_strand_id
1 'polypeptide(L)'
;MVGDAAGQVKPTTGGGIYYGLLCADIAANILHQALASNTLSAKSLADYEREWRRKLRQELRIGYRARKFYERLSDGQIDRIFDIIKSQGIDEAILKAEEMSFDWHGAVVLRLLEHRAMSKAIEMMKIPFHVGRGSKGYRGILT
;
A
#
# COMPACT_ATOMS: atom_id res chain seq x y z
N MET A 1 -9.91 -18.03 2.82
CA MET A 1 -9.74 -17.20 4.04
C MET A 1 -9.90 -15.73 3.69
N VAL A 2 -10.34 -14.91 4.65
CA VAL A 2 -10.55 -13.45 4.50
C VAL A 2 -9.97 -12.72 5.73
N GLY A 3 -9.77 -11.42 5.62
CA GLY A 3 -9.32 -10.54 6.71
C GLY A 3 -7.92 -10.85 7.22
N ASP A 4 -7.72 -10.66 8.51
CA ASP A 4 -6.43 -10.83 9.18
C ASP A 4 -5.87 -12.24 9.01
N ALA A 5 -6.73 -13.26 9.04
CA ALA A 5 -6.36 -14.64 8.79
C ALA A 5 -5.75 -14.84 7.37
N ALA A 6 -6.15 -14.02 6.40
CA ALA A 6 -5.61 -14.02 5.05
C ALA A 6 -4.45 -13.03 4.83
N GLY A 7 -3.98 -12.35 5.88
CA GLY A 7 -2.94 -11.32 5.79
C GLY A 7 -3.41 -10.04 5.10
N GLN A 8 -4.72 -9.76 5.12
CA GLN A 8 -5.32 -8.59 4.48
C GLN A 8 -5.35 -7.37 5.42
N VAL A 9 -4.24 -7.15 6.14
CA VAL A 9 -4.06 -6.04 7.08
C VAL A 9 -3.20 -4.97 6.43
N LYS A 10 -3.58 -3.70 6.57
CA LYS A 10 -2.78 -2.55 6.14
C LYS A 10 -1.47 -2.52 6.95
N PRO A 11 -0.30 -2.76 6.33
CA PRO A 11 0.93 -2.98 7.09
C PRO A 11 1.42 -1.75 7.86
N THR A 12 1.04 -0.54 7.42
CA THR A 12 1.49 0.73 8.00
C THR A 12 0.78 1.10 9.30
N THR A 13 -0.50 0.76 9.44
CA THR A 13 -1.30 1.13 10.61
C THR A 13 -1.74 -0.08 11.45
N GLY A 14 -1.61 -1.29 10.91
CA GLY A 14 -2.20 -2.49 11.52
C GLY A 14 -3.72 -2.57 11.34
N GLY A 15 -4.34 -1.63 10.62
CA GLY A 15 -5.79 -1.63 10.40
C GLY A 15 -6.20 -2.68 9.36
N GLY A 16 -7.20 -3.51 9.68
CA GLY A 16 -7.70 -4.57 8.79
C GLY A 16 -9.16 -4.43 8.37
N ILE A 17 -9.95 -3.57 9.03
CA ILE A 17 -11.42 -3.55 8.88
C ILE A 17 -11.84 -3.30 7.43
N TYR A 18 -11.38 -2.20 6.81
CA TYR A 18 -11.76 -1.87 5.43
C TYR A 18 -11.31 -2.93 4.42
N TYR A 19 -10.05 -3.40 4.52
CA TYR A 19 -9.52 -4.45 3.64
C TYR A 19 -10.24 -5.78 3.83
N GLY A 20 -10.56 -6.13 5.08
CA GLY A 20 -11.32 -7.31 5.43
C GLY A 20 -12.73 -7.27 4.88
N LEU A 21 -13.44 -6.14 5.02
CA LEU A 21 -14.78 -5.95 4.45
C LEU A 21 -14.76 -6.01 2.92
N LEU A 22 -13.81 -5.33 2.28
CA LEU A 22 -13.63 -5.39 0.82
C LEU A 22 -13.41 -6.84 0.35
N CYS A 23 -12.57 -7.60 1.05
CA CYS A 23 -12.30 -8.99 0.69
C CYS A 23 -13.48 -9.91 1.03
N ALA A 24 -14.22 -9.64 2.10
CA ALA A 24 -15.43 -10.38 2.44
C ALA A 24 -16.49 -10.22 1.35
N ASP A 25 -16.68 -9.02 0.82
CA ASP A 25 -17.60 -8.76 -0.29
C ASP A 25 -17.20 -9.54 -1.57
N ILE A 26 -15.92 -9.49 -1.94
CA ILE A 26 -15.40 -10.27 -3.08
C ILE A 26 -15.61 -11.77 -2.85
N ALA A 27 -15.32 -12.27 -1.65
CA ALA A 27 -15.49 -13.68 -1.29
C ALA A 27 -16.96 -14.11 -1.36
N ALA A 28 -17.88 -13.30 -0.84
CA ALA A 28 -19.31 -13.57 -0.85
C ALA A 28 -19.85 -13.67 -2.28
N ASN A 29 -19.48 -12.73 -3.15
CA ASN A 29 -19.89 -12.73 -4.55
C ASN A 29 -19.44 -13.99 -5.31
N ILE A 30 -18.18 -14.41 -5.11
CA ILE A 30 -17.61 -15.57 -5.78
C ILE A 30 -18.19 -16.87 -5.23
N LEU A 31 -18.38 -16.95 -3.92
CA LEU A 31 -19.00 -18.10 -3.30
C LEU A 31 -20.46 -18.26 -3.74
N HIS A 32 -21.21 -17.16 -3.84
CA HIS A 32 -22.59 -17.17 -4.33
C HIS A 32 -22.69 -17.77 -5.74
N GLN A 33 -21.84 -17.31 -6.66
CA GLN A 33 -21.79 -17.85 -8.03
C GLN A 33 -21.40 -19.33 -8.05
N ALA A 34 -20.36 -19.70 -7.30
CA ALA A 34 -19.87 -21.07 -7.23
C ALA A 34 -20.90 -22.05 -6.64
N LEU A 35 -21.70 -21.60 -5.66
CA LEU A 35 -22.81 -22.37 -5.10
C LEU A 35 -23.95 -22.54 -6.12
N ALA A 36 -24.31 -21.47 -6.82
CA ALA A 36 -25.37 -21.51 -7.84
C ALA A 36 -25.04 -22.47 -8.99
N SER A 37 -23.75 -22.59 -9.37
CA SER A 37 -23.29 -23.53 -10.40
C SER A 37 -22.84 -24.89 -9.86
N ASN A 38 -22.94 -25.14 -8.55
CA ASN A 38 -22.44 -26.34 -7.87
C ASN A 38 -20.96 -26.66 -8.18
N THR A 39 -20.12 -25.63 -8.27
CA THR A 39 -18.68 -25.75 -8.57
C THR A 39 -17.84 -25.18 -7.43
N LEU A 40 -17.56 -25.99 -6.41
CA LEU A 40 -16.76 -25.61 -5.22
C LEU A 40 -15.31 -26.10 -5.27
N SER A 41 -14.76 -26.25 -6.48
CA SER A 41 -13.37 -26.64 -6.67
C SER A 41 -12.40 -25.50 -6.31
N ALA A 42 -11.14 -25.84 -6.01
CA ALA A 42 -10.09 -24.83 -5.83
C ALA A 42 -9.94 -23.93 -7.08
N LYS A 43 -10.15 -24.48 -8.28
CA LYS A 43 -10.08 -23.73 -9.54
C LYS A 43 -11.18 -22.67 -9.65
N SER A 44 -12.41 -23.00 -9.27
CA SER A 44 -13.54 -22.06 -9.32
C SER A 44 -13.45 -20.99 -8.22
N LEU A 45 -12.83 -21.30 -7.09
CA LEU A 45 -12.61 -20.33 -6.01
C LEU A 45 -11.33 -19.49 -6.17
N ALA A 46 -10.44 -19.83 -7.10
CA ALA A 46 -9.20 -19.08 -7.36
C ALA A 46 -9.46 -17.63 -7.81
N ASP A 47 -10.65 -17.36 -8.34
CA ASP A 47 -11.13 -16.05 -8.74
C ASP A 47 -11.10 -15.06 -7.59
N TYR A 48 -11.38 -15.53 -6.37
CA TYR A 48 -11.33 -14.69 -5.17
C TYR A 48 -9.93 -14.16 -4.95
N GLU A 49 -8.95 -15.06 -5.02
CA GLU A 49 -7.55 -14.68 -4.85
C GLU A 49 -7.11 -13.67 -5.91
N ARG A 50 -7.48 -13.89 -7.17
CA ARG A 50 -7.14 -12.96 -8.25
C ARG A 50 -7.74 -11.58 -8.03
N GLU A 51 -9.03 -11.50 -7.69
CA GLU A 51 -9.73 -10.22 -7.55
C GLU A 51 -9.25 -9.39 -6.37
N TRP A 52 -9.11 -9.99 -5.18
CA TRP A 52 -8.63 -9.20 -4.04
C TRP A 52 -7.18 -8.76 -4.25
N ARG A 53 -6.34 -9.61 -4.87
CA ARG A 53 -4.95 -9.24 -5.19
C ARG A 53 -4.89 -8.13 -6.24
N ARG A 54 -5.77 -8.15 -7.24
CA ARG A 54 -5.84 -7.07 -8.24
C ARG A 54 -6.10 -5.72 -7.58
N LYS A 55 -6.94 -5.68 -6.55
CA LYS A 55 -7.26 -4.45 -5.80
C LYS A 55 -6.19 -4.07 -4.78
N LEU A 56 -5.80 -4.99 -3.90
CA LEU A 56 -5.02 -4.66 -2.69
C LEU A 56 -3.53 -4.97 -2.75
N ARG A 57 -3.08 -5.83 -3.68
CA ARG A 57 -1.69 -6.33 -3.64
C ARG A 57 -0.69 -5.19 -3.70
N GLN A 58 -0.96 -4.15 -4.49
CA GLN A 58 -0.02 -3.04 -4.64
C GLN A 58 0.08 -2.21 -3.35
N GLU A 59 -1.05 -1.83 -2.75
CA GLU A 59 -1.08 -1.13 -1.47
C GLU A 59 -0.41 -1.94 -0.35
N LEU A 60 -0.70 -3.24 -0.25
CA LEU A 60 -0.06 -4.12 0.73
C LEU A 60 1.46 -4.19 0.53
N ARG A 61 1.94 -4.26 -0.71
CA ARG A 61 3.38 -4.29 -1.02
C ARG A 61 4.07 -2.97 -0.69
N ILE A 62 3.47 -1.85 -1.05
CA ILE A 62 4.00 -0.52 -0.75
C ILE A 62 4.03 -0.32 0.76
N GLY A 63 2.92 -0.57 1.44
CA GLY A 63 2.82 -0.44 2.89
C GLY A 63 3.80 -1.33 3.64
N TYR A 64 3.97 -2.59 3.19
CA TYR A 64 4.96 -3.50 3.78
C TYR A 64 6.39 -2.96 3.63
N ARG A 65 6.75 -2.48 2.43
CA ARG A 65 8.07 -1.87 2.18
C ARG A 65 8.27 -0.61 3.02
N ALA A 66 7.25 0.25 3.14
CA ALA A 66 7.29 1.46 3.96
C ALA A 66 7.50 1.12 5.44
N ARG A 67 6.79 0.11 5.96
CA ARG A 67 7.01 -0.39 7.32
C ARG A 67 8.42 -0.92 7.51
N LYS A 68 8.92 -1.79 6.62
CA LYS A 68 10.29 -2.32 6.72
C LYS A 68 11.35 -1.22 6.62
N PHE A 69 11.08 -0.14 5.89
CA PHE A 69 11.93 1.04 5.84
C PHE A 69 11.93 1.78 7.17
N TYR A 70 10.74 2.08 7.71
CA TYR A 70 10.58 2.76 9.00
C TYR A 70 11.25 1.99 10.14
N GLU A 71 11.09 0.66 10.20
CA GLU A 71 11.72 -0.21 11.20
C GLU A 71 13.27 -0.17 11.18
N ARG A 72 13.89 0.39 10.15
CA ARG A 72 15.35 0.50 10.01
C ARG A 72 15.88 1.89 10.37
N LEU A 73 15.00 2.85 10.67
CA LEU A 73 15.39 4.21 11.01
C LEU A 73 15.65 4.32 12.50
N SER A 74 16.68 5.08 12.88
CA SER A 74 16.84 5.58 14.25
C SER A 74 15.98 6.82 14.48
N ASP A 75 15.73 7.15 15.75
CA ASP A 75 14.96 8.34 16.13
C ASP A 75 15.52 9.62 15.49
N GLY A 76 16.85 9.82 15.51
CA GLY A 76 17.47 10.99 14.87
C GLY A 76 17.34 11.02 13.33
N GLN A 77 17.18 9.86 12.68
CA GLN A 77 16.87 9.80 11.24
C GLN A 77 15.40 10.13 10.99
N ILE A 78 14.50 9.70 11.88
CA ILE A 78 13.07 10.05 11.84
C ILE A 78 12.90 11.56 12.01
N ASP A 79 13.56 12.18 12.99
CA ASP A 79 13.52 13.63 13.22
C ASP A 79 13.97 14.40 11.97
N ARG A 80 15.10 14.00 11.38
CA ARG A 80 15.61 14.63 10.15
C ARG A 80 14.64 14.50 8.98
N ILE A 81 13.92 13.39 8.87
CA ILE A 81 12.87 13.23 7.84
C ILE A 81 11.74 14.23 8.09
N PHE A 82 11.28 14.39 9.34
CA PHE A 82 10.25 15.36 9.68
C PHE A 82 10.70 16.81 9.39
N ASP A 83 11.95 17.15 9.70
CA ASP A 83 12.52 18.47 9.39
C ASP A 83 12.50 18.77 7.88
N ILE A 84 12.81 17.76 7.05
CA ILE A 84 12.76 17.89 5.59
C ILE A 84 11.31 18.06 5.12
N ILE A 85 10.38 17.25 5.64
CA ILE A 85 8.96 17.35 5.29
C ILE A 85 8.44 18.76 5.55
N LYS A 86 8.75 19.32 6.73
CA LYS A 86 8.34 20.67 7.12
C LYS A 86 9.03 21.76 6.32
N SER A 87 10.36 21.72 6.20
CA SER A 87 11.13 22.76 5.50
C SER A 87 10.87 22.81 3.99
N GLN A 88 10.41 21.71 3.40
CA GLN A 88 10.07 21.63 1.97
C GLN A 88 8.56 21.81 1.71
N GLY A 89 7.74 22.07 2.74
CA GLY A 89 6.29 22.22 2.61
C GLY A 89 5.56 20.98 2.08
N ILE A 90 6.16 19.79 2.27
CA ILE A 90 5.62 18.55 1.71
C ILE A 90 4.34 18.15 2.43
N ASP A 91 4.25 18.40 3.74
CA ASP A 91 3.04 18.18 4.53
C ASP A 91 1.86 19.02 4.02
N GLU A 92 2.08 20.30 3.71
CA GLU A 92 1.03 21.13 3.10
C GLU A 92 0.61 20.64 1.72
N ALA A 93 1.57 20.24 0.89
CA ALA A 93 1.29 19.71 -0.44
C ALA A 93 0.49 18.40 -0.38
N ILE A 94 0.74 17.57 0.64
CA ILE A 94 -0.03 16.35 0.89
C ILE A 94 -1.44 16.71 1.38
N LEU A 95 -1.58 17.63 2.33
CA LEU A 95 -2.89 18.03 2.88
C LEU A 95 -3.82 18.67 1.85
N LYS A 96 -3.27 19.39 0.87
CA LYS A 96 -4.03 20.06 -0.20
C LYS A 96 -4.34 19.13 -1.38
N ALA A 97 -3.82 17.90 -1.40
CA ALA A 97 -4.07 16.96 -2.49
C ALA A 97 -5.46 16.33 -2.36
N GLU A 98 -6.36 16.65 -3.29
CA GLU A 98 -7.74 16.14 -3.33
C GLU A 98 -7.81 14.61 -3.54
N GLU A 99 -6.75 13.99 -4.09
CA GLU A 99 -6.69 12.56 -4.41
C GLU A 99 -6.36 11.65 -3.20
N MET A 100 -6.27 12.19 -1.98
CA MET A 100 -5.91 11.41 -0.81
C MET A 100 -7.08 10.58 -0.28
N SER A 101 -6.97 9.25 -0.42
CA SER A 101 -7.79 8.29 0.31
C SER A 101 -6.98 7.63 1.42
N PHE A 102 -7.55 7.59 2.63
CA PHE A 102 -6.91 6.96 3.79
C PHE A 102 -6.54 5.49 3.54
N ASP A 103 -7.40 4.73 2.86
CA ASP A 103 -7.16 3.32 2.57
C ASP A 103 -6.34 3.11 1.29
N TRP A 104 -6.18 4.14 0.45
CA TRP A 104 -5.49 4.09 -0.85
C TRP A 104 -4.43 5.20 -0.92
N HIS A 105 -3.36 5.07 -0.14
CA HIS A 105 -2.35 6.13 0.08
C HIS A 105 -0.94 5.70 -0.35
N GLY A 106 -0.76 4.52 -0.94
CA GLY A 106 0.52 4.05 -1.44
C GLY A 106 1.16 4.99 -2.46
N ALA A 107 0.36 5.67 -3.29
CA ALA A 107 0.85 6.67 -4.22
C ALA A 107 1.53 7.86 -3.51
N VAL A 108 0.98 8.31 -2.38
CA VAL A 108 1.57 9.41 -1.58
C VAL A 108 2.91 8.98 -1.00
N VAL A 109 2.99 7.73 -0.49
CA VAL A 109 4.24 7.16 0.00
C VAL A 109 5.31 7.12 -1.10
N LEU A 110 4.95 6.71 -2.32
CA LEU A 110 5.88 6.68 -3.44
C LEU A 110 6.33 8.09 -3.85
N ARG A 111 5.40 9.04 -3.96
CA ARG A 111 5.71 10.45 -4.27
C ARG A 111 6.66 11.08 -3.25
N LEU A 112 6.49 10.79 -1.96
CA LEU A 112 7.39 11.26 -0.92
C LEU A 112 8.81 10.71 -1.11
N LEU A 113 8.95 9.43 -1.45
CA LEU A 113 10.25 8.80 -1.68
C LEU A 113 10.95 9.32 -2.95
N GLU A 114 10.16 9.69 -3.98
CA GLU A 114 10.64 10.28 -5.24
C GLU A 114 10.97 11.78 -5.12
N HIS A 115 10.57 12.44 -4.02
CA HIS A 115 10.89 13.85 -3.81
C HIS A 115 12.41 14.05 -3.67
N ARG A 116 12.99 14.95 -4.47
CA ARG A 116 14.45 15.13 -4.59
C ARG A 116 15.16 15.33 -3.24
N ALA A 117 14.58 16.13 -2.35
CA ALA A 117 15.15 16.35 -1.01
C ALA A 117 15.11 15.09 -0.15
N MET A 118 14.02 14.31 -0.24
CA MET A 118 13.85 13.05 0.49
C MET A 118 14.78 11.97 -0.05
N SER A 119 14.87 11.79 -1.36
CA SER A 119 15.75 10.78 -1.97
C SER A 119 17.22 11.02 -1.59
N LYS A 120 17.67 12.28 -1.66
CA LYS A 120 19.04 12.66 -1.24
C LYS A 120 19.28 12.39 0.24
N ALA A 121 18.32 12.72 1.10
CA ALA A 121 18.46 12.49 2.54
C ALA A 121 18.54 11.00 2.86
N ILE A 122 17.71 10.16 2.22
CA ILE A 122 17.75 8.70 2.38
C ILE A 122 19.11 8.13 1.94
N GLU A 123 19.66 8.61 0.83
CA GLU A 123 20.99 8.23 0.34
C GLU A 123 22.09 8.62 1.33
N MET A 124 22.07 9.86 1.83
CA MET A 124 23.05 10.35 2.82
C MET A 124 22.99 9.59 4.15
N MET A 125 21.81 9.12 4.53
CA MET A 125 21.61 8.32 5.75
C MET A 125 22.14 6.89 5.63
N LYS A 126 22.68 6.48 4.47
CA LYS A 126 23.18 5.12 4.19
C LYS A 126 22.18 4.02 4.57
N ILE A 127 20.88 4.31 4.47
CA ILE A 127 19.84 3.34 4.77
C ILE A 127 19.90 2.27 3.68
N PRO A 128 20.03 0.97 4.01
CA PRO A 128 20.01 -0.09 3.02
C PRO A 128 18.60 -0.20 2.42
N PHE A 129 18.34 0.57 1.36
CA PHE A 129 17.05 0.62 0.69
C PHE A 129 17.12 -0.14 -0.64
N HIS A 130 16.36 -1.23 -0.74
CA HIS A 130 16.21 -1.98 -1.99
C HIS A 130 14.88 -1.59 -2.64
N VAL A 131 14.89 -0.63 -3.57
CA VAL A 131 13.75 -0.40 -4.46
C VAL A 131 13.70 -1.56 -5.45
N GLY A 132 12.92 -2.59 -5.12
CA GLY A 132 12.65 -3.65 -6.09
C GLY A 132 11.90 -3.06 -7.27
N ARG A 133 12.57 -2.96 -8.44
CA ARG A 133 12.00 -2.55 -9.73
C ARG A 133 10.70 -3.34 -9.95
N GLY A 134 9.57 -2.64 -9.95
CA GLY A 134 8.26 -3.23 -10.16
C GLY A 134 7.30 -2.16 -10.65
N SER A 135 6.81 -2.37 -11.87
CA SER A 135 5.76 -1.65 -12.62
C SER A 135 6.04 -0.19 -12.99
N LYS A 136 6.60 0.00 -14.20
CA LYS A 136 6.18 1.06 -15.11
C LYS A 136 4.64 1.01 -15.21
N GLY A 137 3.93 1.96 -14.64
CA GLY A 137 2.45 1.96 -14.63
C GLY A 137 1.80 3.30 -14.30
N TYR A 138 2.52 4.24 -13.67
CA TYR A 138 2.01 5.57 -13.34
C TYR A 138 2.15 6.56 -14.49
N ARG A 139 1.59 6.26 -15.67
CA ARG A 139 1.57 7.20 -16.80
C ARG A 139 0.18 7.45 -17.40
N GLY A 140 -0.89 7.16 -16.67
CA GLY A 140 -2.25 7.19 -17.23
C GLY A 140 -3.39 7.61 -16.32
N ILE A 141 -3.13 8.31 -15.21
CA ILE A 141 -4.21 8.89 -14.38
C ILE A 141 -3.90 10.37 -14.17
N LEU A 142 -3.88 11.13 -15.26
CA LEU A 142 -4.01 12.60 -15.30
C LEU A 142 -4.52 12.96 -16.70
N THR A 143 -5.84 12.86 -16.89
CA THR A 143 -6.62 13.70 -17.83
C THR A 143 -7.95 13.99 -17.17
#